data_AF-A0A8J4PKR3-F1
#
_entry.id   AF-A0A8J4PKR3-F1
#
_cell.length_a   1.000
_cell.length_b   1.000
_cell.length_c   1.000
_cell.angle_alpha   90.00
_cell.angle_beta   90.00
_cell.angle_gamma   90.00
#
_symmetry.space_group_name_H-M   'P 1'
#
loop_
_entity.id
_entity.type
_entity.pdbx_description
1 polymer ?
#
loop_
_entity_poly.entity_id
_entity_poly.type
_entity_poly.pdbx_seq_one_letter_code
_entity_poly.pdbx_strand_id
1 'polypeptide(L)'
;MPVLKYLIEEGYMVLSITNPSIANISKTLSQAAKLSNMEIFKLAYEKLMLLEPPNLNSIYEIAAHYNQIHPIAFLINAAKRKDRILESLKLPITTDNIAILKLFFAHGSHKLDTTYMDHVFARGLTNNIEFCIRNVSGFAKLIESKFLVTCIQYKRYYTIKYLFENLPAKQMTASPAVMKELGGCGSLAILKYFHTHHHLLNGPPKYALTFKEAIRMGDLELVKYLCAHLSSECTFNLKLFKKCIENRYSHLLGYFRDRVTKEMLSSISKNLDQDYHTFNRYIEHYQFKLYYFKYIQYDFDPDLYLLVDI
;
A
#
# COMPACT_ATOMS: atom_id res chain seq x y z
N MET A 1 -31.39 -20.66 -24.49
CA MET A 1 -31.81 -21.60 -23.44
C MET A 1 -32.01 -23.04 -23.91
N PRO A 2 -32.63 -23.35 -25.07
CA PRO A 2 -32.84 -24.74 -25.50
C PRO A 2 -31.55 -25.52 -25.69
N VAL A 3 -30.52 -24.89 -26.26
CA VAL A 3 -29.23 -25.52 -26.58
C VAL A 3 -28.48 -26.01 -25.34
N LEU A 4 -28.56 -25.31 -24.20
CA LEU A 4 -27.82 -25.75 -23.01
C LEU A 4 -28.51 -26.92 -22.31
N LYS A 5 -29.86 -26.89 -22.25
CA LYS A 5 -30.66 -28.01 -21.78
C LYS A 5 -30.50 -29.22 -22.70
N TYR A 6 -30.49 -28.99 -24.01
CA TYR A 6 -30.18 -29.98 -25.03
C TYR A 6 -28.75 -30.53 -24.88
N LEU A 7 -27.71 -29.70 -24.72
CA LEU A 7 -26.33 -30.19 -24.47
C LEU A 7 -26.16 -30.90 -23.13
N ILE A 8 -27.06 -30.65 -22.16
CA ILE A 8 -27.19 -31.39 -20.89
C ILE A 8 -27.98 -32.71 -21.11
N GLU A 9 -28.95 -32.74 -22.01
CA GLU A 9 -29.72 -33.94 -22.34
C GLU A 9 -28.96 -34.86 -23.33
N GLU A 10 -28.06 -34.30 -24.15
CA GLU A 10 -27.36 -34.93 -25.27
C GLU A 10 -25.87 -35.23 -25.00
N GLY A 11 -25.43 -35.19 -23.73
CA GLY A 11 -24.12 -35.78 -23.38
C GLY A 11 -22.91 -34.84 -23.34
N TYR A 12 -22.91 -33.68 -24.00
CA TYR A 12 -21.67 -32.90 -24.23
C TYR A 12 -21.10 -32.20 -22.98
N MET A 13 -21.93 -31.85 -21.99
CA MET A 13 -21.48 -31.50 -20.62
C MET A 13 -21.72 -32.63 -19.60
N VAL A 14 -22.26 -33.76 -20.05
CA VAL A 14 -22.91 -34.80 -19.24
C VAL A 14 -22.15 -36.11 -19.22
N LEU A 15 -21.13 -36.26 -20.07
CA LEU A 15 -20.17 -37.36 -19.96
C LEU A 15 -19.51 -37.43 -18.58
N SER A 16 -19.51 -36.34 -17.79
CA SER A 16 -19.09 -36.31 -16.38
C SER A 16 -20.17 -36.76 -15.37
N ILE A 17 -21.44 -36.71 -15.74
CA ILE A 17 -22.60 -36.96 -14.85
C ILE A 17 -23.18 -38.37 -15.07
N THR A 18 -23.11 -38.91 -16.29
CA THR A 18 -23.58 -40.27 -16.60
C THR A 18 -22.58 -41.37 -16.22
N ASN A 19 -21.29 -41.03 -16.13
CA ASN A 19 -20.26 -41.85 -15.48
C ASN A 19 -19.64 -41.05 -14.32
N PRO A 20 -20.34 -40.98 -13.16
CA PRO A 20 -20.06 -40.01 -12.13
C PRO A 20 -18.80 -40.40 -11.34
N SER A 21 -17.66 -39.89 -11.78
CA SER A 21 -16.51 -39.76 -10.88
C SER A 21 -16.60 -38.45 -10.11
N ILE A 22 -16.16 -38.45 -8.85
CA ILE A 22 -16.10 -37.26 -8.00
C ILE A 22 -15.33 -36.13 -8.70
N ALA A 23 -14.24 -36.46 -9.41
CA ALA A 23 -13.43 -35.51 -10.16
C ALA A 23 -14.21 -34.81 -11.30
N ASN A 24 -14.99 -35.61 -12.04
CA ASN A 24 -15.80 -35.15 -13.15
C ASN A 24 -16.92 -34.18 -12.68
N ILE A 25 -17.64 -34.55 -11.62
CA ILE A 25 -18.68 -33.69 -11.04
C ILE A 25 -18.07 -32.42 -10.42
N SER A 26 -16.92 -32.53 -9.73
CA SER A 26 -16.22 -31.36 -9.16
C SER A 26 -15.78 -30.37 -10.24
N LYS A 27 -15.33 -30.86 -11.41
CA LYS A 27 -14.97 -30.02 -12.56
C LYS A 27 -16.20 -29.32 -13.16
N THR A 28 -17.31 -30.03 -13.33
CA THR A 28 -18.58 -29.45 -13.78
C THR A 28 -19.07 -28.38 -12.81
N LEU A 29 -19.05 -28.67 -11.51
CA LEU A 29 -19.45 -27.73 -10.46
C LEU A 29 -18.57 -26.48 -10.47
N SER A 30 -17.24 -26.63 -10.59
CA SER A 30 -16.29 -25.51 -10.73
C SER A 30 -16.59 -24.62 -11.92
N GLN A 31 -16.83 -25.23 -13.09
CA GLN A 31 -17.11 -24.49 -14.32
C GLN A 31 -18.46 -23.77 -14.25
N ALA A 32 -19.48 -24.42 -13.68
CA ALA A 32 -20.78 -23.79 -13.44
C ALA A 32 -20.66 -22.64 -12.44
N ALA A 33 -19.82 -22.77 -11.41
CA ALA A 33 -19.52 -21.71 -10.45
C ALA A 33 -18.92 -20.51 -11.17
N LYS A 34 -17.88 -20.71 -11.98
CA LYS A 34 -17.20 -19.69 -12.79
C LYS A 34 -18.14 -18.93 -13.71
N LEU A 35 -19.08 -19.64 -14.34
CA LEU A 35 -20.05 -19.07 -15.29
C LEU A 35 -21.35 -18.57 -14.62
N SER A 36 -21.48 -18.71 -13.30
CA SER A 36 -22.72 -18.46 -12.55
C SER A 36 -23.97 -19.15 -13.14
N ASN A 37 -23.81 -20.34 -13.71
CA ASN A 37 -24.94 -21.13 -14.21
C ASN A 37 -25.57 -21.91 -13.06
N MET A 38 -26.56 -21.31 -12.41
CA MET A 38 -27.17 -21.87 -11.19
C MET A 38 -27.93 -23.18 -11.41
N GLU A 39 -28.47 -23.43 -12.60
CA GLU A 39 -29.16 -24.69 -12.90
C GLU A 39 -28.18 -25.86 -12.89
N ILE A 40 -27.08 -25.74 -13.66
CA ILE A 40 -26.02 -26.75 -13.69
C ILE A 40 -25.35 -26.86 -12.33
N PHE A 41 -25.11 -25.73 -11.66
CA PHE A 41 -24.44 -25.68 -10.37
C PHE A 41 -25.22 -26.47 -9.30
N LYS A 42 -26.53 -26.25 -9.19
CA LYS A 42 -27.39 -26.97 -8.24
C LYS A 42 -27.42 -28.47 -8.54
N LEU A 43 -27.62 -28.84 -9.80
CA LEU A 43 -27.66 -30.25 -10.21
C LEU A 43 -26.33 -30.97 -9.91
N ALA A 44 -25.20 -30.35 -10.25
CA ALA A 44 -23.88 -30.92 -9.97
C ALA A 44 -23.62 -31.02 -8.45
N TYR A 45 -24.05 -30.02 -7.67
CA TYR A 45 -23.93 -30.03 -6.22
C TYR A 45 -24.73 -31.17 -5.58
N GLU A 46 -25.99 -31.34 -5.95
CA GLU A 46 -26.85 -32.42 -5.45
C GLU A 46 -26.24 -33.80 -5.74
N LYS A 47 -25.74 -34.01 -6.97
CA LYS A 47 -25.07 -35.26 -7.34
C LYS A 47 -23.79 -35.50 -6.54
N LEU A 48 -22.99 -34.46 -6.32
CA LEU A 48 -21.76 -34.56 -5.53
C LEU A 48 -22.05 -34.96 -4.09
N MET A 49 -23.07 -34.35 -3.47
CA MET A 49 -23.49 -34.64 -2.09
C MET A 49 -23.99 -36.07 -1.87
N LEU A 50 -24.46 -36.75 -2.91
CA LEU A 50 -24.86 -38.16 -2.85
C LEU A 50 -23.68 -39.13 -2.84
N LEU A 51 -22.54 -38.73 -3.42
CA LEU A 51 -21.34 -39.57 -3.52
C LEU A 51 -20.48 -39.44 -2.27
N GLU A 52 -20.10 -38.20 -1.93
CA GLU A 52 -19.25 -37.89 -0.79
C GLU A 52 -19.38 -36.40 -0.46
N PRO A 53 -19.42 -35.95 0.81
CA PRO A 53 -19.39 -34.54 1.13
C PRO A 53 -18.08 -33.90 0.62
N PRO A 54 -18.14 -33.09 -0.44
CA PRO A 54 -16.93 -32.56 -1.07
C PRO A 54 -16.27 -31.52 -0.18
N ASN A 55 -14.96 -31.36 -0.33
CA ASN A 55 -14.30 -30.14 0.12
C ASN A 55 -14.76 -28.98 -0.79
N LEU A 56 -15.75 -28.23 -0.33
CA LEU A 56 -16.34 -27.11 -1.08
C LEU A 56 -15.40 -25.89 -1.18
N ASN A 57 -14.29 -25.85 -0.44
CA ASN A 57 -13.42 -24.68 -0.37
C ASN A 57 -12.90 -24.27 -1.76
N SER A 58 -12.47 -25.23 -2.59
CA SER A 58 -12.01 -24.93 -3.95
C SER A 58 -13.11 -24.37 -4.86
N ILE A 59 -14.34 -24.85 -4.73
CA ILE A 59 -15.49 -24.36 -5.50
C ILE A 59 -15.85 -22.93 -5.07
N TYR A 60 -15.80 -22.66 -3.77
CA TYR A 60 -15.97 -21.31 -3.23
C TYR A 60 -14.90 -20.35 -3.73
N GLU A 61 -13.64 -20.75 -3.67
CA GLU A 61 -12.50 -19.98 -4.15
C GLU A 61 -12.67 -19.61 -5.62
N ILE A 62 -13.12 -20.57 -6.44
CA ILE A 62 -13.43 -20.34 -7.86
C ILE A 62 -14.59 -19.37 -8.00
N ALA A 63 -15.74 -19.62 -7.38
CA ALA A 63 -16.91 -18.74 -7.47
C ALA A 63 -16.56 -17.30 -7.08
N ALA A 64 -15.77 -17.14 -6.01
CA ALA A 64 -15.37 -15.84 -5.52
C ALA A 64 -14.31 -15.17 -6.39
N HIS A 65 -13.31 -15.90 -6.90
CA HIS A 65 -12.34 -15.37 -7.86
C HIS A 65 -13.03 -14.80 -9.10
N TYR A 66 -14.13 -15.42 -9.55
CA TYR A 66 -14.93 -14.97 -10.68
C TYR A 66 -16.08 -14.03 -10.30
N ASN A 67 -16.13 -13.52 -9.07
CA ASN A 67 -17.17 -12.58 -8.62
C ASN A 67 -18.62 -13.10 -8.68
N GLN A 68 -18.82 -14.41 -8.58
CA GLN A 68 -20.11 -15.05 -8.77
C GLN A 68 -20.87 -15.18 -7.45
N ILE A 69 -21.71 -14.18 -7.14
CA ILE A 69 -22.45 -14.11 -5.87
C ILE A 69 -23.47 -15.24 -5.70
N HIS A 70 -24.15 -15.66 -6.77
CA HIS A 70 -25.22 -16.66 -6.67
C HIS A 70 -24.71 -18.05 -6.26
N PRO A 71 -23.64 -18.60 -6.86
CA PRO A 71 -23.02 -19.83 -6.38
C PRO A 71 -22.58 -19.73 -4.92
N ILE A 72 -21.95 -18.61 -4.51
CA ILE A 72 -21.50 -18.39 -3.13
C ILE A 72 -22.69 -18.41 -2.17
N ALA A 73 -23.75 -17.65 -2.48
CA ALA A 73 -24.96 -17.59 -1.66
C ALA A 73 -25.64 -18.96 -1.53
N PHE A 74 -25.70 -19.71 -2.62
CA PHE A 74 -26.23 -21.08 -2.59
C PHE A 74 -25.41 -21.96 -1.66
N LEU A 75 -24.08 -21.97 -1.83
CA LEU A 75 -23.23 -22.82 -1.01
C LEU A 75 -23.32 -22.46 0.48
N ILE A 76 -23.44 -21.16 0.84
CA ILE A 76 -23.52 -20.73 2.26
C ILE A 76 -24.82 -21.24 2.88
N ASN A 77 -25.91 -21.18 2.13
CA ASN A 77 -27.21 -21.66 2.57
C ASN A 77 -27.29 -23.20 2.63
N ALA A 78 -26.62 -23.90 1.72
CA ALA A 78 -26.59 -25.36 1.69
C ALA A 78 -25.68 -25.97 2.77
N ALA A 79 -24.78 -25.18 3.35
CA ALA A 79 -23.84 -25.65 4.34
C ALA A 79 -24.46 -25.97 5.70
N LYS A 80 -24.31 -27.22 6.15
CA LYS A 80 -24.69 -27.63 7.51
C LYS A 80 -23.89 -26.94 8.60
N ARG A 81 -22.63 -26.59 8.33
CA ARG A 81 -21.72 -25.89 9.26
C ARG A 81 -21.22 -24.60 8.61
N LYS A 82 -21.98 -23.52 8.77
CA LYS A 82 -21.65 -22.20 8.21
C LYS A 82 -20.28 -21.71 8.66
N ASP A 83 -19.93 -21.95 9.93
CA ASP A 83 -18.68 -21.49 10.54
C ASP A 83 -17.42 -21.98 9.81
N ARG A 84 -17.40 -23.25 9.38
CA ARG A 84 -16.24 -23.84 8.68
C ARG A 84 -15.99 -23.22 7.31
N ILE A 85 -17.06 -22.82 6.64
CA ILE A 85 -16.96 -22.15 5.34
C ILE A 85 -16.46 -20.74 5.57
N LEU A 86 -17.02 -20.02 6.55
CA LEU A 86 -16.56 -18.68 6.90
C LEU A 86 -15.07 -18.64 7.28
N GLU A 87 -14.55 -19.68 7.93
CA GLU A 87 -13.13 -19.83 8.26
C GLU A 87 -12.23 -20.15 7.05
N SER A 88 -12.72 -20.93 6.07
CA SER A 88 -11.93 -21.32 4.89
C SER A 88 -11.86 -20.23 3.83
N LEU A 89 -12.72 -19.22 3.91
CA LEU A 89 -12.87 -18.16 2.93
C LEU A 89 -11.84 -17.04 3.04
N LYS A 90 -10.55 -17.38 3.19
CA LYS A 90 -9.44 -16.42 3.08
C LYS A 90 -9.24 -15.86 1.65
N LEU A 91 -9.94 -16.42 0.64
CA LEU A 91 -9.66 -16.23 -0.79
C LEU A 91 -10.66 -15.39 -1.64
N PRO A 92 -11.98 -15.28 -1.33
CA PRO A 92 -12.89 -14.32 -1.98
C PRO A 92 -12.42 -12.86 -1.94
N ILE A 93 -11.52 -12.64 -1.01
CA ILE A 93 -10.95 -11.43 -0.45
C ILE A 93 -10.19 -10.59 -1.47
N THR A 94 -9.84 -11.18 -2.63
CA THR A 94 -9.14 -10.43 -3.67
C THR A 94 -10.04 -9.57 -4.55
N THR A 95 -11.35 -9.72 -4.43
CA THR A 95 -12.31 -9.05 -5.29
C THR A 95 -12.84 -7.74 -4.71
N ASP A 96 -13.10 -6.78 -5.59
CA ASP A 96 -13.74 -5.49 -5.32
C ASP A 96 -15.27 -5.62 -5.09
N ASN A 97 -15.77 -6.84 -4.93
CA ASN A 97 -17.18 -7.13 -4.88
C ASN A 97 -17.76 -7.02 -3.46
N ILE A 98 -18.20 -5.81 -3.13
CA ILE A 98 -18.91 -5.51 -1.88
C ILE A 98 -20.14 -6.40 -1.62
N ALA A 99 -20.78 -6.93 -2.67
CA ALA A 99 -21.98 -7.74 -2.50
C ALA A 99 -21.65 -9.10 -1.87
N ILE A 100 -20.48 -9.68 -2.19
CA ILE A 100 -19.97 -10.88 -1.54
C ILE A 100 -19.66 -10.59 -0.06
N LEU A 101 -19.05 -9.44 0.26
CA LEU A 101 -18.80 -9.03 1.64
C LEU A 101 -20.11 -8.88 2.43
N LYS A 102 -21.11 -8.20 1.86
CA LYS A 102 -22.45 -8.05 2.46
C LYS A 102 -23.11 -9.39 2.75
N LEU A 103 -23.03 -10.32 1.81
CA LEU A 103 -23.55 -11.68 1.95
C LEU A 103 -22.90 -12.40 3.14
N PHE A 104 -21.58 -12.27 3.33
CA PHE A 104 -20.90 -12.88 4.48
C PHE A 104 -21.34 -12.29 5.83
N PHE A 105 -21.49 -10.97 5.89
CA PHE A 105 -21.98 -10.30 7.09
C PHE A 105 -23.42 -10.71 7.43
N ALA A 106 -24.28 -10.86 6.43
CA ALA A 106 -25.65 -11.33 6.61
C ALA A 106 -25.73 -12.76 7.19
N HIS A 107 -24.66 -13.55 7.06
CA HIS A 107 -24.58 -14.91 7.59
C HIS A 107 -23.76 -15.04 8.88
N GLY A 108 -23.49 -13.93 9.58
CA GLY A 108 -22.91 -13.95 10.93
C GLY A 108 -21.37 -13.95 10.98
N SER A 109 -20.70 -13.75 9.84
CA SER A 109 -19.25 -13.60 9.81
C SER A 109 -18.84 -12.19 10.26
N HIS A 110 -18.79 -11.96 11.57
CA HIS A 110 -18.39 -10.67 12.14
C HIS A 110 -16.87 -10.55 12.35
N LYS A 111 -16.13 -11.66 12.22
CA LYS A 111 -14.67 -11.67 12.36
C LYS A 111 -14.02 -11.36 11.01
N LEU A 112 -13.51 -10.14 10.88
CA LEU A 112 -12.65 -9.78 9.76
C LEU A 112 -11.22 -10.25 10.05
N ASP A 113 -10.65 -11.04 9.14
CA ASP A 113 -9.23 -11.41 9.16
C ASP A 113 -8.38 -10.14 8.94
N THR A 114 -7.29 -9.97 9.69
CA THR A 114 -6.36 -8.84 9.45
C THR A 114 -5.79 -8.88 8.03
N THR A 115 -5.55 -10.08 7.50
CA THR A 115 -5.07 -10.32 6.14
C THR A 115 -6.07 -9.80 5.10
N TYR A 116 -7.38 -9.93 5.36
CA TYR A 116 -8.43 -9.36 4.52
C TYR A 116 -8.30 -7.85 4.44
N MET A 117 -8.18 -7.22 5.61
CA MET A 117 -8.13 -5.78 5.69
C MET A 117 -6.86 -5.22 5.05
N ASP A 118 -5.71 -5.88 5.23
CA ASP A 118 -4.46 -5.50 4.57
C ASP A 118 -4.66 -5.45 3.04
N HIS A 119 -5.31 -6.46 2.46
CA HIS A 119 -5.57 -6.49 1.02
C HIS A 119 -6.57 -5.41 0.57
N VAL A 120 -7.65 -5.22 1.32
CA VAL A 120 -8.67 -4.18 1.07
C VAL A 120 -8.05 -2.79 1.07
N PHE A 121 -7.22 -2.49 2.07
CA PHE A 121 -6.51 -1.22 2.17
C PHE A 121 -5.41 -1.08 1.12
N ALA A 122 -4.66 -2.15 0.82
CA ALA A 122 -3.63 -2.15 -0.21
C ALA A 122 -4.20 -1.91 -1.62
N ARG A 123 -5.43 -2.35 -1.89
CA ARG A 123 -6.13 -2.09 -3.16
C ARG A 123 -6.96 -0.81 -3.17
N GLY A 124 -7.19 -0.20 -2.00
CA GLY A 124 -8.00 1.01 -1.88
C GLY A 124 -9.49 0.76 -2.16
N LEU A 125 -10.02 -0.40 -1.76
CA LEU A 125 -11.43 -0.77 -1.96
C LEU A 125 -12.34 0.02 -0.99
N THR A 126 -12.51 1.31 -1.27
CA THR A 126 -13.14 2.27 -0.35
C THR A 126 -14.57 1.87 0.02
N ASN A 127 -15.35 1.31 -0.91
CA ASN A 127 -16.71 0.81 -0.62
C ASN A 127 -16.70 -0.32 0.42
N ASN A 128 -15.70 -1.22 0.37
CA ASN A 128 -15.57 -2.31 1.35
C ASN A 128 -15.18 -1.74 2.72
N ILE A 129 -14.28 -0.76 2.75
CA ILE A 129 -13.85 -0.08 3.98
C ILE A 129 -15.02 0.65 4.62
N GLU A 130 -15.80 1.40 3.83
CA GLU A 130 -17.02 2.07 4.25
C GLU A 130 -18.02 1.08 4.86
N PHE A 131 -18.26 -0.03 4.17
CA PHE A 131 -19.14 -1.08 4.66
C PHE A 131 -18.66 -1.63 6.01
N CYS A 132 -17.37 -1.95 6.14
CA CYS A 132 -16.79 -2.46 7.38
C CYS A 132 -16.93 -1.44 8.52
N ILE A 133 -16.62 -0.17 8.29
CA ILE A 133 -16.75 0.89 9.32
C ILE A 133 -18.18 1.00 9.83
N ARG A 134 -19.17 0.91 8.94
CA ARG A 134 -20.59 1.04 9.31
C ARG A 134 -21.18 -0.19 9.98
N ASN A 135 -20.75 -1.39 9.60
CA ASN A 135 -21.43 -2.63 9.97
C ASN A 135 -20.65 -3.51 10.96
N VAL A 136 -19.38 -3.22 11.22
CA VAL A 136 -18.54 -4.00 12.13
C VAL A 136 -18.31 -3.20 13.41
N SER A 137 -18.96 -3.61 14.49
CA SER A 137 -18.76 -2.98 15.80
C SER A 137 -17.28 -3.01 16.20
N GLY A 138 -16.76 -1.85 16.61
CA GLY A 138 -15.36 -1.71 17.02
C GLY A 138 -14.35 -1.68 15.87
N PHE A 139 -14.76 -1.82 14.61
CA PHE A 139 -13.83 -1.81 13.48
C PHE A 139 -13.05 -0.51 13.36
N ALA A 140 -13.70 0.62 13.59
CA ALA A 140 -13.02 1.90 13.64
C ALA A 140 -11.85 1.89 14.66
N LYS A 141 -12.03 1.24 15.82
CA LYS A 141 -10.97 1.07 16.83
C LYS A 141 -9.87 0.10 16.40
N LEU A 142 -10.19 -0.83 15.51
CA LEU A 142 -9.23 -1.77 14.89
C LEU A 142 -8.44 -1.14 13.74
N ILE A 143 -8.80 0.07 13.28
CA ILE A 143 -8.01 0.78 12.28
C ILE A 143 -6.71 1.26 12.94
N GLU A 144 -5.76 0.34 13.01
CA GLU A 144 -4.41 0.56 13.52
C GLU A 144 -3.60 1.40 12.53
N SER A 145 -2.52 2.00 13.03
CA SER A 145 -1.57 2.73 12.18
C SER A 145 -1.04 1.90 11.01
N LYS A 146 -1.04 0.56 11.11
CA LYS A 146 -0.59 -0.32 10.03
C LYS A 146 -1.41 -0.18 8.75
N PHE A 147 -2.73 -0.02 8.84
CA PHE A 147 -3.58 0.10 7.65
C PHE A 147 -3.36 1.46 6.97
N LEU A 148 -3.11 2.50 7.76
CA LEU A 148 -2.73 3.81 7.22
C LEU A 148 -1.37 3.74 6.51
N VAL A 149 -0.38 3.04 7.09
CA VAL A 149 0.90 2.73 6.42
C VAL A 149 0.64 2.03 5.08
N THR A 150 -0.16 0.96 5.06
CA THR A 150 -0.53 0.25 3.83
C THR A 150 -1.14 1.19 2.79
N CYS A 151 -2.09 2.04 3.18
CA CYS A 151 -2.68 3.01 2.24
C CYS A 151 -1.66 3.98 1.66
N ILE A 152 -0.70 4.46 2.46
CA ILE A 152 0.35 5.37 2.01
C ILE A 152 1.31 4.65 1.06
N GLN A 153 1.78 3.46 1.43
CA GLN A 153 2.69 2.62 0.64
C GLN A 153 2.13 2.37 -0.76
N TYR A 154 0.83 2.04 -0.85
CA TYR A 154 0.13 1.81 -2.13
C TYR A 154 -0.52 3.06 -2.74
N LYS A 155 -0.18 4.26 -2.24
CA LYS A 155 -0.63 5.56 -2.77
C LYS A 155 -2.16 5.70 -2.88
N ARG A 156 -2.91 5.14 -1.93
CA ARG A 156 -4.38 5.13 -1.91
C ARG A 156 -4.96 6.44 -1.38
N TYR A 157 -4.74 7.52 -2.12
CA TYR A 157 -5.17 8.87 -1.74
C TYR A 157 -6.65 8.97 -1.34
N TYR A 158 -7.57 8.45 -2.16
CA TYR A 158 -9.01 8.51 -1.86
C TYR A 158 -9.40 7.72 -0.62
N THR A 159 -8.74 6.58 -0.37
CA THR A 159 -8.96 5.81 0.84
C THR A 159 -8.47 6.56 2.07
N ILE A 160 -7.29 7.17 2.02
CA ILE A 160 -6.77 8.03 3.10
C ILE A 160 -7.74 9.17 3.37
N LYS A 161 -8.19 9.87 2.32
CA LYS A 161 -9.16 10.95 2.42
C LYS A 161 -10.44 10.48 3.12
N TYR A 162 -11.02 9.39 2.64
CA TYR A 162 -12.22 8.78 3.23
C TYR A 162 -12.04 8.46 4.72
N LEU A 163 -10.88 7.90 5.12
CA LEU A 163 -10.60 7.60 6.52
C LEU A 163 -10.55 8.86 7.40
N PHE A 164 -9.94 9.95 6.93
CA PHE A 164 -9.92 11.22 7.67
C PHE A 164 -11.31 11.86 7.79
N GLU A 165 -12.16 11.71 6.77
CA GLU A 165 -13.49 12.32 6.75
C GLU A 165 -14.54 11.52 7.54
N ASN A 166 -14.36 10.20 7.69
CA ASN A 166 -15.40 9.32 8.24
C ASN A 166 -15.03 8.65 9.56
N LEU A 167 -13.77 8.74 10.00
CA LEU A 167 -13.38 8.26 11.32
C LEU A 167 -13.47 9.39 12.36
N PRO A 168 -13.89 9.09 13.60
CA PRO A 168 -13.72 9.99 14.73
C PRO A 168 -12.33 10.64 14.79
N ALA A 169 -12.30 11.94 15.07
CA ALA A 169 -11.05 12.67 15.25
C ALA A 169 -10.17 11.99 16.31
N LYS A 170 -8.85 12.00 16.10
CA LYS A 170 -7.84 11.36 16.96
C LYS A 170 -7.92 9.84 17.04
N GLN A 171 -8.65 9.18 16.14
CA GLN A 171 -8.60 7.73 16.03
C GLN A 171 -7.37 7.22 15.29
N MET A 172 -6.90 7.98 14.29
CA MET A 172 -5.68 7.65 13.54
C MET A 172 -4.47 8.28 14.20
N THR A 173 -3.39 7.53 14.35
CA THR A 173 -2.15 8.01 14.99
C THR A 173 -1.09 8.33 13.94
N ALA A 174 -0.43 9.49 14.07
CA ALA A 174 0.73 9.87 13.27
C ALA A 174 2.00 9.11 13.73
N SER A 175 1.97 7.78 13.67
CA SER A 175 3.05 6.94 14.21
C SER A 175 4.36 7.14 13.42
N PRO A 176 5.53 6.85 14.02
CA PRO A 176 6.80 6.92 13.31
C PRO A 176 6.82 6.10 12.00
N ALA A 177 6.09 4.98 11.94
CA ALA A 177 5.95 4.18 10.73
C ALA A 177 5.17 4.92 9.64
N VAL A 178 4.03 5.54 10.00
CA VAL A 178 3.24 6.39 9.10
C VAL A 178 4.09 7.54 8.55
N MET A 179 4.82 8.25 9.41
CA MET A 179 5.63 9.40 8.98
C MET A 179 6.80 9.01 8.08
N LYS A 180 7.45 7.87 8.35
CA LYS A 180 8.47 7.31 7.46
C LYS A 180 7.86 6.95 6.10
N GLU A 181 6.80 6.15 6.09
CA GLU A 181 6.15 5.72 4.84
C GLU A 181 5.68 6.92 4.01
N LEU A 182 5.19 7.98 4.65
CA LEU A 182 4.76 9.21 3.99
C LEU A 182 5.90 9.87 3.19
N GLY A 183 7.13 9.84 3.72
CA GLY A 183 8.31 10.33 3.00
C GLY A 183 8.82 9.34 1.95
N GLY A 184 8.62 8.04 2.20
CA GLY A 184 9.06 6.96 1.33
C GLY A 184 8.19 6.76 0.08
N CYS A 185 6.90 7.07 0.16
CA CYS A 185 5.95 6.75 -0.91
C CYS A 185 6.12 7.63 -2.16
N GLY A 186 6.69 8.82 -2.04
CA GLY A 186 6.83 9.75 -3.17
C GLY A 186 5.51 10.34 -3.66
N SER A 187 4.50 10.47 -2.78
CA SER A 187 3.21 11.09 -3.11
C SER A 187 3.04 12.43 -2.40
N LEU A 188 3.40 13.52 -3.11
CA LEU A 188 3.23 14.87 -2.60
C LEU A 188 1.76 15.21 -2.26
N ALA A 189 0.80 14.65 -3.01
CA ALA A 189 -0.63 14.84 -2.75
C ALA A 189 -1.05 14.28 -1.38
N ILE A 190 -0.57 13.07 -1.03
CA ILE A 190 -0.85 12.47 0.28
C ILE A 190 -0.19 13.30 1.38
N LEU A 191 1.06 13.74 1.22
CA LEU A 191 1.73 14.59 2.21
C LEU A 191 0.99 15.92 2.42
N LYS A 192 0.56 16.60 1.35
CA LYS A 192 -0.23 17.84 1.43
C LYS A 192 -1.53 17.62 2.20
N TYR A 193 -2.21 16.50 1.93
CA TYR A 193 -3.44 16.14 2.63
C TYR A 193 -3.19 15.90 4.13
N PHE A 194 -2.16 15.12 4.48
CA PHE A 194 -1.75 14.92 5.87
C PHE A 194 -1.39 16.23 6.56
N HIS A 195 -0.65 17.12 5.90
CA HIS A 195 -0.27 18.42 6.46
C HIS A 195 -1.48 19.31 6.74
N THR A 196 -2.47 19.34 5.85
CA THR A 196 -3.67 20.17 6.04
C THR A 196 -4.64 19.58 7.07
N HIS A 197 -4.63 18.26 7.27
CA HIS A 197 -5.59 17.56 8.14
C HIS A 197 -4.94 16.94 9.40
N HIS A 198 -3.72 17.34 9.75
CA HIS A 198 -2.99 16.75 10.88
C HIS A 198 -3.71 16.89 12.23
N HIS A 199 -4.57 17.90 12.40
CA HIS A 199 -5.37 18.10 13.60
C HIS A 199 -6.38 16.96 13.87
N LEU A 200 -6.69 16.15 12.85
CA LEU A 200 -7.52 14.95 12.96
C LEU A 200 -6.74 13.73 13.46
N LEU A 201 -5.41 13.81 13.52
CA LEU A 201 -4.55 12.74 14.01
C LEU A 201 -4.38 12.80 15.52
N ASN A 202 -4.11 11.64 16.10
CA ASN A 202 -3.68 11.49 17.48
C ASN A 202 -2.18 11.79 17.58
N GLY A 203 -1.86 12.88 18.26
CA GLY A 203 -0.49 13.36 18.46
C GLY A 203 0.06 14.18 17.28
N PRO A 204 1.09 15.00 17.53
CA PRO A 204 1.71 15.81 16.49
C PRO A 204 2.49 14.92 15.50
N PRO A 205 2.35 15.17 14.18
CA PRO A 205 3.18 14.47 13.19
C PRO A 205 4.66 14.82 13.37
N LYS A 206 5.54 13.83 13.21
CA LYS A 206 6.99 14.01 13.26
C LYS A 206 7.55 14.14 11.84
N TYR A 207 7.36 15.29 11.21
CA TYR A 207 7.79 15.54 9.82
C TYR A 207 9.30 15.45 9.62
N ALA A 208 10.10 15.61 10.67
CA ALA A 208 11.53 15.31 10.62
C ALA A 208 11.83 13.88 10.14
N LEU A 209 10.96 12.89 10.41
CA LEU A 209 11.09 11.52 9.88
C LEU A 209 10.74 11.45 8.39
N THR A 210 9.64 12.10 7.99
CA THR A 210 9.22 12.20 6.59
C THR A 210 10.29 12.87 5.73
N PHE A 211 10.93 13.93 6.24
CA PHE A 211 12.01 14.64 5.56
C PHE A 211 13.24 13.77 5.32
N LYS A 212 13.69 13.05 6.36
CA LYS A 212 14.81 12.11 6.25
C LYS A 212 14.53 11.03 5.20
N GLU A 213 13.30 10.52 5.17
CA GLU A 213 12.92 9.48 4.22
C GLU A 213 12.78 10.00 2.79
N ALA A 214 12.20 11.18 2.59
CA ALA A 214 12.12 11.82 1.27
C ALA A 214 13.52 12.06 0.68
N ILE A 215 14.49 12.48 1.50
CA ILE A 215 15.91 12.58 1.11
C ILE A 215 16.48 11.21 0.73
N ARG A 216 16.23 10.19 1.54
CA ARG A 216 16.70 8.82 1.28
C ARG A 216 16.19 8.29 -0.05
N MET A 217 14.98 8.67 -0.45
CA MET A 217 14.35 8.28 -1.71
C MET A 217 14.72 9.18 -2.89
N GLY A 218 15.42 10.30 -2.66
CA GLY A 218 15.77 11.24 -3.71
C GLY A 218 14.62 12.13 -4.18
N ASP A 219 13.53 12.25 -3.42
CA ASP A 219 12.32 12.96 -3.85
C ASP A 219 12.43 14.47 -3.62
N LEU A 220 12.84 15.19 -4.67
CA LEU A 220 13.05 16.64 -4.62
C LEU A 220 11.79 17.42 -4.27
N GLU A 221 10.64 17.03 -4.81
CA GLU A 221 9.42 17.82 -4.70
C GLU A 221 8.81 17.68 -3.30
N LEU A 222 8.88 16.49 -2.70
CA LEU A 222 8.59 16.33 -1.28
C LEU A 222 9.53 17.16 -0.40
N VAL A 223 10.84 17.10 -0.66
CA VAL A 223 11.84 17.87 0.10
C VAL A 223 11.59 19.38 0.01
N LYS A 224 11.34 19.91 -1.19
CA LYS A 224 10.97 21.32 -1.40
C LYS A 224 9.74 21.70 -0.59
N TYR A 225 8.68 20.90 -0.68
CA TYR A 225 7.43 21.16 0.04
C TYR A 225 7.64 21.17 1.56
N LEU A 226 8.35 20.17 2.10
CA LEU A 226 8.66 20.09 3.53
C LEU A 226 9.49 21.29 3.99
N CYS A 227 10.55 21.67 3.27
CA CYS A 227 11.35 22.84 3.62
C CYS A 227 10.56 24.15 3.57
N ALA A 228 9.61 24.29 2.63
CA ALA A 228 8.83 25.51 2.45
C ALA A 228 7.75 25.69 3.53
N HIS A 229 7.16 24.60 4.02
CA HIS A 229 6.01 24.67 4.94
C HIS A 229 6.31 24.20 6.37
N LEU A 230 7.41 23.47 6.57
CA LEU A 230 7.76 22.79 7.82
C LEU A 230 9.25 23.01 8.14
N SER A 231 9.73 24.23 7.91
CA SER A 231 11.15 24.60 7.97
C SER A 231 11.81 24.27 9.30
N SER A 232 11.11 24.45 10.43
CA SER A 232 11.60 24.13 11.78
C SER A 232 11.86 22.63 12.00
N GLU A 233 11.21 21.75 11.24
CA GLU A 233 11.41 20.30 11.32
C GLU A 233 12.43 19.77 10.30
N CYS A 234 12.80 20.59 9.32
CA CYS A 234 13.76 20.25 8.28
C CYS A 234 15.20 20.55 8.74
N THR A 235 15.71 19.77 9.70
CA THR A 235 17.10 19.88 10.14
C THR A 235 18.03 19.19 9.15
N PHE A 236 18.75 20.01 8.40
CA PHE A 236 19.74 19.55 7.46
C PHE A 236 21.04 19.18 8.21
N ASN A 237 21.62 18.01 7.91
CA ASN A 237 22.86 17.57 8.56
C ASN A 237 23.78 16.83 7.58
N LEU A 238 25.06 16.72 7.95
CA LEU A 238 26.11 16.12 7.12
C LEU A 238 25.78 14.67 6.73
N LYS A 239 25.12 13.89 7.60
CA LYS A 239 24.75 12.50 7.29
C LYS A 239 23.76 12.42 6.13
N LEU A 240 22.75 13.30 6.09
CA LEU A 240 21.79 13.37 4.99
C LEU A 240 22.44 13.86 3.70
N PHE A 241 23.36 14.83 3.81
CA PHE A 241 24.11 15.32 2.66
C PHE A 241 25.02 14.23 2.06
N LYS A 242 25.80 13.52 2.89
CA LYS A 242 26.59 12.34 2.48
C LYS A 242 25.71 11.30 1.78
N LYS A 243 24.49 11.07 2.29
CA LYS A 243 23.55 10.15 1.65
C LYS A 243 23.12 10.61 0.25
N CYS A 244 22.92 11.90 0.04
CA CYS A 244 22.63 12.45 -1.29
C CYS A 244 23.80 12.26 -2.27
N ILE A 245 25.03 12.40 -1.79
CA ILE A 245 26.25 12.14 -2.57
C ILE A 245 26.35 10.66 -2.93
N GLU A 246 26.24 9.75 -1.95
CA GLU A 246 26.32 8.30 -2.15
C GLU A 246 25.33 7.81 -3.20
N ASN A 247 24.10 8.34 -3.20
CA ASN A 247 23.04 7.97 -4.14
C ASN A 247 23.02 8.83 -5.42
N ARG A 248 23.99 9.75 -5.58
CA ARG A 248 24.15 10.61 -6.77
C ARG A 248 22.91 11.45 -7.09
N TYR A 249 22.20 11.93 -6.06
CA TYR A 249 21.01 12.78 -6.21
C TYR A 249 21.41 14.23 -6.55
N SER A 250 21.92 14.46 -7.76
CA SER A 250 22.43 15.77 -8.23
C SER A 250 21.41 16.90 -8.06
N HIS A 251 20.13 16.62 -8.29
CA HIS A 251 19.04 17.58 -8.13
C HIS A 251 18.80 17.99 -6.67
N LEU A 252 18.92 17.06 -5.72
CA LEU A 252 18.85 17.37 -4.29
C LEU A 252 20.09 18.15 -3.85
N LEU A 253 21.28 17.76 -4.33
CA LEU A 253 22.53 18.47 -4.05
C LEU A 253 22.46 19.91 -4.56
N GLY A 254 21.93 20.14 -5.75
CA GLY A 254 21.69 21.49 -6.29
C GLY A 254 20.73 22.30 -5.42
N TYR A 255 19.62 21.71 -5.01
CA TYR A 255 18.66 22.36 -4.11
C TYR A 255 19.26 22.69 -2.73
N PHE A 256 20.09 21.81 -2.17
CA PHE A 256 20.75 22.07 -0.90
C PHE A 256 21.88 23.07 -1.02
N ARG A 257 22.63 23.08 -2.11
CA ARG A 257 23.68 24.09 -2.37
C ARG A 257 23.15 25.50 -2.17
N ASP A 258 21.97 25.78 -2.71
CA ASP A 258 21.37 27.12 -2.65
C ASP A 258 20.83 27.48 -1.24
N ARG A 259 20.86 26.54 -0.28
CA ARG A 259 20.33 26.68 1.09
C ARG A 259 21.33 26.36 2.21
N VAL A 260 22.51 25.87 1.88
CA VAL A 260 23.55 25.55 2.86
C VAL A 260 24.09 26.87 3.43
N THR A 261 23.94 27.06 4.74
CA THR A 261 24.46 28.24 5.44
C THR A 261 25.95 28.11 5.73
N LYS A 262 26.63 29.24 5.97
CA LYS A 262 28.05 29.26 6.39
C LYS A 262 28.30 28.41 7.66
N GLU A 263 27.35 28.40 8.60
CA GLU A 263 27.44 27.59 9.83
C GLU A 263 27.39 26.09 9.54
N MET A 264 26.56 25.68 8.58
CA MET A 264 26.54 24.31 8.11
C MET A 264 27.84 23.93 7.44
N LEU A 265 28.37 24.78 6.55
CA LEU A 265 29.69 24.58 5.94
C LEU A 265 30.78 24.46 7.00
N SER A 266 30.73 25.26 8.06
CA SER A 266 31.70 25.20 9.17
C SER A 266 31.60 23.93 10.02
N SER A 267 30.39 23.40 10.22
CA SER A 267 30.17 22.13 10.94
C SER A 267 30.56 20.93 10.10
N ILE A 268 30.41 21.07 8.78
CA ILE A 268 30.84 20.12 7.79
C ILE A 268 32.39 20.14 7.76
N SER A 269 33.05 21.28 7.60
CA SER A 269 34.52 21.38 7.54
C SER A 269 35.22 20.83 8.78
N LYS A 270 34.74 21.13 10.00
CA LYS A 270 35.32 20.62 11.26
C LYS A 270 35.29 19.10 11.42
N ASN A 271 34.39 18.41 10.73
CA ASN A 271 34.30 16.95 10.75
C ASN A 271 34.96 16.30 9.52
N LEU A 272 35.53 17.10 8.61
CA LEU A 272 35.97 16.69 7.28
C LEU A 272 37.49 16.80 7.06
N ASP A 273 38.35 16.98 8.05
CA ASP A 273 39.82 17.00 7.79
C ASP A 273 40.32 15.73 7.07
N GLN A 274 39.58 14.61 7.09
CA GLN A 274 39.81 13.42 6.24
C GLN A 274 38.90 13.29 4.99
N ASP A 275 37.77 13.98 4.94
CA ASP A 275 36.74 13.82 3.90
C ASP A 275 36.59 15.08 3.00
N TYR A 276 37.32 16.17 3.28
CA TYR A 276 37.28 17.43 2.53
C TYR A 276 37.78 17.26 1.08
N HIS A 277 38.84 16.46 0.88
CA HIS A 277 39.30 16.09 -0.46
C HIS A 277 38.27 15.25 -1.22
N THR A 278 37.54 14.36 -0.53
CA THR A 278 36.45 13.58 -1.14
C THR A 278 35.29 14.48 -1.51
N PHE A 279 34.91 15.42 -0.64
CA PHE A 279 33.87 16.41 -0.90
C PHE A 279 34.22 17.30 -2.10
N ASN A 280 35.43 17.89 -2.12
CA ASN A 280 35.87 18.73 -3.23
C ASN A 280 36.02 17.93 -4.53
N ARG A 281 36.58 16.71 -4.50
CA ARG A 281 36.60 15.82 -5.67
C ARG A 281 35.20 15.48 -6.16
N TYR A 282 34.22 15.27 -5.28
CA TYR A 282 32.84 15.01 -5.69
C TYR A 282 32.20 16.26 -6.30
N ILE A 283 32.42 17.43 -5.73
CA ILE A 283 31.93 18.69 -6.30
C ILE A 283 32.59 18.96 -7.67
N GLU A 284 33.91 18.78 -7.79
CA GLU A 284 34.66 18.90 -9.04
C GLU A 284 34.23 17.85 -10.09
N HIS A 285 34.07 16.58 -9.69
CA HIS A 285 33.72 15.46 -10.58
C HIS A 285 32.28 15.54 -11.09
N TYR A 286 31.33 16.05 -10.30
CA TYR A 286 29.94 16.25 -10.72
C TYR A 286 29.70 17.58 -11.45
N GLN A 287 30.77 18.23 -11.96
CA GLN A 287 30.70 19.53 -12.64
C GLN A 287 29.97 20.61 -11.83
N PHE A 288 29.97 20.52 -10.50
CA PHE A 288 29.75 21.73 -9.71
C PHE A 288 31.04 22.54 -9.84
N LYS A 289 31.20 23.25 -10.98
CA LYS A 289 32.20 24.30 -11.11
C LYS A 289 31.99 25.26 -9.94
N LEU A 290 32.81 25.10 -8.91
CA LEU A 290 32.89 25.93 -7.73
C LEU A 290 33.30 27.33 -8.17
N TYR A 291 32.34 28.15 -8.57
CA TYR A 291 32.53 29.59 -8.61
C TYR A 291 32.46 30.23 -7.21
N TYR A 292 32.33 29.42 -6.13
CA TYR A 292 32.03 29.92 -4.78
C TYR A 292 33.17 29.81 -3.75
N PHE A 293 34.39 29.44 -4.13
CA PHE A 293 35.54 29.51 -3.19
C PHE A 293 36.55 30.63 -3.46
N LYS A 294 36.28 31.52 -4.42
CA LYS A 294 37.10 32.73 -4.61
C LYS A 294 36.81 33.85 -3.59
N TYR A 295 35.85 33.66 -2.67
CA TYR A 295 35.43 34.67 -1.68
C TYR A 295 35.63 34.25 -0.21
N ILE A 296 36.26 33.10 0.06
CA ILE A 296 36.76 32.72 1.41
C ILE A 296 38.30 32.72 1.39
N GLN A 297 38.90 33.50 0.48
CA GLN A 297 40.35 33.64 0.34
C GLN A 297 40.85 35.03 0.77
N TYR A 298 40.09 35.73 1.62
CA TYR A 298 40.56 36.95 2.29
C TYR A 298 40.60 36.68 3.79
N ASP A 299 41.75 36.17 4.25
CA ASP A 299 42.43 36.49 5.52
C ASP A 299 43.55 35.49 5.89
N PHE A 300 44.05 34.68 4.95
CA PHE A 300 45.29 33.94 5.14
C PHE A 300 46.29 34.22 4.02
N ASP A 301 47.38 34.86 4.44
CA ASP A 301 48.74 34.89 3.90
C ASP A 301 48.94 34.95 2.36
N PRO A 302 49.37 36.09 1.80
CA PRO A 302 49.64 36.23 0.37
C PRO A 302 50.85 35.45 -0.16
N ASP A 303 51.66 34.80 0.70
CA ASP A 303 52.89 34.14 0.27
C ASP A 303 52.74 32.67 -0.18
N LEU A 304 51.51 32.16 -0.31
CA LEU A 304 51.22 30.81 -0.83
C LEU A 304 50.58 30.82 -2.23
N TYR A 305 51.25 31.48 -3.18
CA TYR A 305 50.99 31.29 -4.61
C TYR A 305 52.17 30.59 -5.27
N LEU A 306 52.18 29.26 -5.22
CA LEU A 306 52.96 28.46 -6.16
C LEU A 306 52.30 27.09 -6.38
N LEU A 307 52.11 26.78 -7.68
CA LEU A 307 51.67 25.52 -8.28
C LEU A 307 50.16 25.26 -8.09
N VAL A 308 49.33 25.18 -9.14
CA VAL A 308 49.47 24.27 -10.28
C VAL A 308 48.77 24.85 -11.52
N ASP A 309 49.53 24.95 -12.62
CA ASP A 309 49.03 24.77 -13.98
C ASP A 309 49.13 23.26 -14.31
N ILE A 310 48.00 22.69 -14.77
CA ILE A 310 47.75 21.53 -15.68
C ILE A 310 46.30 21.05 -15.46
#